data_AF-A0A379SWZ9-F1
#
_entry.id   AF-A0A379SWZ9-F1
#
_cell.length_a   1.000
_cell.length_b   1.000
_cell.length_c   1.000
_cell.angle_alpha   90.00
_cell.angle_beta   90.00
_cell.angle_gamma   90.00
#
_symmetry.space_group_name_H-M   'P 1'
#
loop_
_entity.id
_entity.type
_entity.pdbx_description
1 polymer ?
#
loop_
_entity_poly.entity_id
_entity_poly.type
_entity_poly.pdbx_seq_one_letter_code
_entity_poly.pdbx_strand_id
1 'polypeptide(L)'
;MLYEERYFIDVDNGGFFDHDTYGDSPDGLVGTDGLLEIKSVVASTHYATMVRGKFDPAYKWQLIGHLDCSGRDWVDFVSYCSDFPAEKQLIVYRLNATDFTGEIARLRERRDAFIALVSDVKRKILESA
;
A
#
# COMPACT_ATOMS: atom_id res chain seq x y z
N MET A 1 -8.88 -12.39 -14.32
CA MET A 1 -8.38 -11.94 -13.02
C MET A 1 -6.89 -12.31 -12.94
N LEU A 2 -6.03 -11.50 -13.57
CA LEU A 2 -4.69 -11.96 -13.98
C LEU A 2 -3.76 -12.32 -12.80
N TYR A 3 -3.87 -11.61 -11.68
CA TYR A 3 -3.13 -11.93 -10.47
C TYR A 3 -3.57 -13.28 -9.87
N GLU A 4 -4.88 -13.45 -9.66
CA GLU A 4 -5.47 -14.67 -9.09
C GLU A 4 -5.21 -15.90 -9.94
N GLU A 5 -5.34 -15.78 -11.27
CA GLU A 5 -5.02 -16.85 -12.22
C GLU A 5 -3.53 -17.22 -12.19
N ARG A 6 -2.65 -16.24 -12.05
CA ARG A 6 -1.20 -16.45 -12.05
C ARG A 6 -0.70 -17.14 -10.79
N TYR A 7 -1.28 -16.80 -9.64
CA TYR A 7 -0.85 -17.30 -8.33
C TYR A 7 -1.76 -18.38 -7.76
N PHE A 8 -2.86 -18.72 -8.44
CA PHE A 8 -3.88 -19.67 -7.99
C PHE A 8 -4.33 -19.37 -6.55
N ILE A 9 -4.68 -18.11 -6.31
CA ILE A 9 -5.09 -17.60 -5.00
C ILE A 9 -6.30 -16.68 -5.16
N ASP A 10 -7.22 -16.75 -4.21
CA ASP A 10 -8.39 -15.87 -4.18
C ASP A 10 -8.02 -14.53 -3.55
N VAL A 11 -8.61 -13.45 -4.07
CA VAL A 11 -8.50 -12.10 -3.50
C VAL A 11 -9.88 -11.61 -3.07
N ASP A 12 -10.01 -11.34 -1.77
CA ASP A 12 -11.18 -10.70 -1.20
C ASP A 12 -11.09 -9.18 -1.33
N ASN A 13 -12.23 -8.49 -1.20
CA ASN A 13 -12.29 -7.03 -1.25
C ASN A 13 -11.48 -6.42 -0.09
N GLY A 14 -10.62 -5.45 -0.40
CA GLY A 14 -9.77 -4.76 0.59
C GLY A 14 -10.53 -3.82 1.53
N GLY A 15 -11.65 -3.25 1.09
CA GLY A 15 -12.47 -2.33 1.91
C GLY A 15 -11.67 -1.13 2.45
N PHE A 16 -12.06 -0.64 3.63
CA PHE A 16 -11.36 0.42 4.34
C PHE A 16 -11.08 -0.01 5.79
N PHE A 17 -9.81 0.01 6.18
CA PHE A 17 -9.34 -0.20 7.55
C PHE A 17 -9.43 1.12 8.30
N ASP A 18 -10.47 1.27 9.11
CA ASP A 18 -10.73 2.48 9.90
C ASP A 18 -10.04 2.41 11.27
N HIS A 19 -9.20 3.40 11.57
CA HIS A 19 -8.54 3.62 12.87
C HIS A 19 -8.93 4.97 13.47
N ASP A 20 -10.16 5.44 13.20
CA ASP A 20 -10.80 6.67 13.65
C ASP A 20 -10.17 7.98 13.14
N THR A 21 -8.85 8.10 13.26
CA THR A 21 -8.07 9.30 12.94
C THR A 21 -7.21 9.13 11.68
N TYR A 22 -7.07 7.89 11.23
CA TYR A 22 -6.40 7.49 10.00
C TYR A 22 -7.02 6.19 9.51
N GLY A 23 -6.67 5.81 8.29
CA GLY A 23 -7.08 4.52 7.75
C GLY A 23 -6.41 4.27 6.43
N ASP A 24 -6.76 3.14 5.85
CA ASP A 24 -6.10 2.61 4.67
C ASP A 24 -7.05 1.70 3.86
N SER A 25 -6.83 1.62 2.55
CA SER A 25 -7.69 0.91 1.61
C SER A 25 -6.82 0.12 0.64
N PRO A 26 -6.38 -1.09 0.98
CA PRO A 26 -5.70 -1.96 0.02
C PRO A 26 -6.68 -2.33 -1.10
N ASP A 27 -6.17 -2.62 -2.30
CA ASP A 27 -7.01 -3.05 -3.42
C ASP A 27 -7.61 -4.45 -3.20
N GLY A 28 -6.97 -5.28 -2.37
CA GLY A 28 -7.46 -6.61 -2.03
C GLY A 28 -6.79 -7.26 -0.82
N LEU A 29 -7.48 -8.25 -0.26
CA LEU A 29 -6.96 -9.13 0.79
C LEU A 29 -6.61 -10.48 0.17
N VAL A 30 -5.38 -10.92 0.36
CA VAL A 30 -4.89 -12.17 -0.22
C VAL A 30 -4.77 -13.22 0.87
N GLY A 31 -5.69 -14.19 0.87
CA GLY A 31 -5.79 -15.18 1.94
C GLY A 31 -5.87 -14.54 3.33
N THR A 32 -5.23 -15.16 4.33
CA THR A 32 -5.25 -14.70 5.72
C THR A 32 -4.23 -13.62 6.04
N ASP A 33 -3.08 -13.63 5.35
CA ASP A 33 -1.89 -12.89 5.79
C ASP A 33 -1.41 -11.84 4.78
N GLY A 34 -2.03 -11.79 3.59
CA GLY A 34 -1.58 -10.97 2.48
C GLY A 34 -2.50 -9.81 2.15
N LEU A 35 -1.91 -8.81 1.49
CA LEU A 35 -2.56 -7.65 0.92
C LEU A 35 -2.14 -7.48 -0.54
N LEU A 36 -2.96 -6.77 -1.30
CA LEU A 36 -2.71 -6.45 -2.70
C LEU A 36 -2.84 -4.96 -2.95
N GLU A 37 -1.88 -4.40 -3.69
CA GLU A 37 -1.91 -3.01 -4.16
C GLU A 37 -1.58 -2.98 -5.66
N ILE A 38 -2.53 -2.55 -6.49
CA ILE A 38 -2.49 -2.62 -7.95
C ILE A 38 -2.37 -1.23 -8.56
N LYS A 39 -1.32 -1.03 -9.35
CA LYS A 39 -1.14 0.16 -10.16
C LYS A 39 -1.30 -0.18 -11.64
N SER A 40 -2.44 0.18 -12.21
CA SER A 40 -2.62 0.21 -13.67
C SER A 40 -1.99 1.47 -14.23
N VAL A 41 -0.89 1.34 -14.97
CA VAL A 41 -0.03 2.45 -15.37
C VAL A 41 0.30 2.45 -16.86
N VAL A 42 0.76 3.60 -17.36
CA VAL A 42 1.27 3.74 -18.73
C VAL A 42 2.57 2.94 -18.93
N ALA A 43 2.84 2.57 -20.19
CA ALA A 43 3.96 1.74 -20.59
C ALA A 43 5.32 2.22 -20.06
N SER A 44 5.56 3.54 -20.04
CA SER A 44 6.82 4.11 -19.53
C SER A 44 7.03 3.85 -18.03
N THR A 45 5.99 3.99 -17.22
CA THR A 45 6.03 3.72 -15.78
C THR A 45 6.14 2.23 -15.48
N HIS A 46 5.39 1.40 -16.22
CA HIS A 46 5.49 -0.05 -16.10
C HIS A 46 6.90 -0.53 -16.45
N TYR A 47 7.46 -0.06 -17.57
CA TYR A 47 8.82 -0.34 -17.99
C TYR A 47 9.85 0.05 -16.92
N ALA A 48 9.76 1.28 -16.39
CA ALA A 48 10.66 1.75 -15.35
C ALA A 48 10.61 0.87 -14.10
N THR A 49 9.42 0.40 -13.71
CA THR A 49 9.21 -0.50 -12.56
C THR A 49 9.77 -1.90 -12.85
N MET A 50 9.58 -2.42 -14.06
CA MET A 50 10.16 -3.68 -14.50
C MET A 50 11.70 -3.64 -14.48
N VAL A 51 12.31 -2.60 -15.06
CA VAL A 51 13.77 -2.42 -15.10
C VAL A 51 14.35 -2.26 -13.69
N ARG A 52 13.64 -1.57 -12.80
CA ARG A 52 14.06 -1.39 -11.40
C ARG A 52 14.12 -2.70 -10.62
N GLY A 53 13.32 -3.70 -11.01
CA GLY A 53 13.27 -5.00 -10.31
C GLY A 53 12.69 -4.94 -8.90
N LYS A 54 11.99 -3.86 -8.55
CA LYS A 54 11.30 -3.66 -7.27
C LYS A 54 10.17 -2.65 -7.41
N PHE A 55 9.28 -2.61 -6.42
CA PHE A 55 8.18 -1.64 -6.34
C PHE A 55 8.67 -0.20 -6.51
N ASP A 56 7.79 0.67 -7.01
CA ASP A 56 8.13 2.08 -7.18
C ASP A 56 8.28 2.76 -5.80
N PRO A 57 9.43 3.37 -5.48
CA PRO A 57 9.64 4.05 -4.20
C PRO A 57 8.61 5.13 -3.87
N ALA A 58 7.93 5.70 -4.86
CA ALA A 58 6.84 6.64 -4.66
C ALA A 58 5.69 6.04 -3.82
N TYR A 59 5.46 4.73 -3.90
CA TYR A 59 4.41 4.04 -3.15
C TYR A 59 4.90 3.43 -1.83
N LYS A 60 6.18 3.62 -1.45
CA LYS A 60 6.76 2.99 -0.25
C LYS A 60 5.90 3.19 0.99
N TRP A 61 5.53 4.43 1.30
CA TRP A 61 4.77 4.74 2.51
C TRP A 61 3.30 4.32 2.45
N GLN A 62 2.73 4.18 1.24
CA GLN A 62 1.40 3.59 1.07
C GLN A 62 1.45 2.10 1.44
N LEU A 63 2.43 1.37 0.90
CA LEU A 63 2.61 -0.07 1.17
C LEU A 63 2.90 -0.35 2.65
N ILE A 64 3.73 0.49 3.29
CA ILE A 64 3.95 0.41 4.75
C ILE A 64 2.68 0.74 5.52
N GLY A 65 1.88 1.69 5.03
CA GLY A 65 0.56 2.01 5.59
C GLY A 65 -0.38 0.81 5.59
N HIS A 66 -0.42 0.05 4.50
CA HIS A 66 -1.20 -1.20 4.41
C HIS A 66 -0.79 -2.20 5.50
N LEU A 67 0.51 -2.44 5.65
CA LEU A 67 1.05 -3.36 6.66
C LEU A 67 0.73 -2.88 8.09
N ASP A 68 0.86 -1.57 8.34
CA ASP A 68 0.56 -1.00 9.65
C ASP A 68 -0.93 -1.06 10.01
N CYS A 69 -1.81 -0.69 9.08
CA CYS A 69 -3.24 -0.57 9.34
C CYS A 69 -3.94 -1.92 9.42
N SER A 70 -3.49 -2.91 8.64
CA SER A 70 -4.10 -4.24 8.62
C SER A 70 -3.48 -5.21 9.62
N GLY A 71 -2.22 -5.00 10.01
CA GLY A 71 -1.45 -5.95 10.81
C GLY A 71 -1.08 -7.24 10.08
N ARG A 72 -1.24 -7.29 8.74
CA ARG A 72 -0.92 -8.45 7.90
C ARG A 72 0.57 -8.54 7.59
N ASP A 73 1.00 -9.74 7.21
CA ASP A 73 2.42 -10.09 7.13
C ASP A 73 3.10 -9.54 5.88
N TRP A 74 2.37 -9.38 4.78
CA TRP A 74 2.95 -8.92 3.53
C TRP A 74 1.94 -8.21 2.62
N VAL A 75 2.47 -7.39 1.72
CA VAL A 75 1.73 -6.76 0.63
C VAL A 75 2.42 -7.00 -0.70
N ASP A 76 1.65 -7.45 -1.70
CA ASP A 76 2.11 -7.56 -3.07
C ASP A 76 1.81 -6.26 -3.81
N PHE A 77 2.87 -5.57 -4.22
CA PHE A 77 2.76 -4.45 -5.15
C PHE A 77 2.70 -4.99 -6.58
N VAL A 78 1.62 -4.68 -7.29
CA VAL A 78 1.41 -5.03 -8.68
C VAL A 78 1.53 -3.78 -9.55
N SER A 79 2.32 -3.87 -10.61
CA SER A 79 2.21 -2.94 -11.73
C SER A 79 1.61 -3.68 -12.92
N TYR A 80 0.56 -3.11 -13.50
CA TYR A 80 -0.14 -3.63 -14.67
C TYR A 80 -0.08 -2.63 -15.84
N CYS A 81 0.14 -3.13 -17.05
CA CYS A 81 0.04 -2.34 -18.28
C CYS A 81 -0.46 -3.22 -19.43
N SER A 82 -1.61 -2.88 -20.01
CA SER A 82 -2.22 -3.62 -21.11
C SER A 82 -1.41 -3.56 -22.41
N ASP A 83 -0.57 -2.54 -22.58
CA ASP A 83 0.20 -2.31 -23.81
C ASP A 83 1.46 -3.19 -23.90
N PHE A 84 1.79 -3.91 -22.83
CA PHE A 84 2.91 -4.86 -22.80
C PHE A 84 2.52 -6.23 -23.39
N PRO A 85 3.51 -7.03 -23.86
CA PRO A 85 3.27 -8.43 -24.20
C PRO A 85 2.57 -9.18 -23.06
N ALA A 86 1.68 -10.12 -23.37
CA ALA A 86 0.79 -10.77 -22.39
C ALA A 86 1.55 -11.30 -21.15
N GLU A 87 2.71 -11.92 -21.37
CA GLU A 87 3.58 -12.47 -20.33
C GLU A 87 4.31 -11.42 -19.47
N LYS A 88 4.24 -10.14 -19.86
CA LYS A 88 4.84 -8.99 -19.17
C LYS A 88 3.82 -7.93 -18.76
N GLN A 89 2.52 -8.10 -19.01
CA GLN A 89 1.52 -7.11 -18.60
C GLN A 89 1.43 -6.95 -17.08
N LEU A 90 1.82 -7.95 -16.30
CA LEU A 90 1.75 -7.96 -14.84
C LEU A 90 3.10 -8.29 -14.23
N ILE A 91 3.61 -7.39 -13.38
CA ILE A 91 4.79 -7.59 -12.55
C ILE A 91 4.40 -7.40 -11.08
N VAL A 92 4.97 -8.25 -10.21
CA VAL A 92 4.64 -8.27 -8.78
C VAL A 92 5.91 -8.24 -7.96
N TYR A 93 5.91 -7.42 -6.90
CA TYR A 93 6.96 -7.38 -5.91
C TYR A 93 6.36 -7.44 -4.51
N ARG A 94 6.79 -8.43 -3.71
CA ARG A 94 6.34 -8.61 -2.33
C ARG A 94 7.15 -7.77 -1.36
N LEU A 95 6.48 -7.16 -0.40
CA LEU A 95 7.08 -6.56 0.78
C LEU A 95 6.59 -7.33 2.01
N ASN A 96 7.50 -7.77 2.87
CA ASN A 96 7.15 -8.41 4.15
C ASN A 96 7.27 -7.39 5.29
N ALA A 97 6.31 -7.39 6.22
CA ALA A 97 6.33 -6.52 7.39
C ALA A 97 7.62 -6.64 8.21
N THR A 98 8.19 -7.84 8.29
CA THR A 98 9.46 -8.12 8.98
C THR A 98 10.64 -7.31 8.43
N ASP A 99 10.62 -7.00 7.13
CA ASP A 99 11.70 -6.26 6.45
C ASP A 99 11.59 -4.74 6.66
N PHE A 100 10.45 -4.25 7.18
CA PHE A 100 10.11 -2.82 7.29
C PHE A 100 9.70 -2.39 8.70
N THR A 101 10.08 -3.16 9.74
CA THR A 101 9.72 -2.86 11.13
C THR A 101 10.14 -1.45 11.58
N GLY A 102 11.33 -1.00 11.15
CA GLY A 102 11.83 0.36 11.43
C GLY A 102 10.99 1.44 10.76
N GLU A 103 10.59 1.25 9.51
CA GLU A 103 9.72 2.19 8.82
C GLU A 103 8.29 2.20 9.36
N ILE A 104 7.75 1.06 9.76
CA ILE A 104 6.44 0.98 10.43
C ILE A 104 6.49 1.79 11.73
N ALA A 105 7.53 1.60 12.55
CA ALA A 105 7.71 2.37 13.79
C ALA A 105 7.81 3.89 13.50
N ARG A 106 8.57 4.28 12.48
CA ARG A 106 8.70 5.68 12.06
C ARG A 106 7.38 6.26 11.53
N LEU A 107 6.59 5.47 10.80
CA LEU A 107 5.28 5.88 10.31
C LEU A 107 4.35 6.19 11.49
N ARG A 108 4.27 5.29 12.47
CA ARG A 108 3.48 5.47 13.71
C ARG A 108 3.86 6.75 14.44
N GLU A 109 5.14 6.93 14.74
CA GLU A 109 5.65 8.12 15.45
C GLU A 109 5.25 9.42 14.74
N ARG A 110 5.47 9.49 13.42
CA ARG A 110 5.18 10.70 12.64
C ARG A 110 3.68 10.95 12.51
N ARG A 111 2.88 9.89 12.39
CA ARG A 111 1.43 9.98 12.37
C ARG A 111 0.91 10.54 13.69
N ASP A 112 1.38 10.03 14.82
CA ASP A 112 0.96 10.48 16.15
C ASP A 112 1.27 11.97 16.35
N ALA A 113 2.47 12.41 15.98
CA ALA A 113 2.86 13.82 16.02
C ALA A 113 1.96 14.69 15.12
N PHE A 114 1.59 14.20 13.94
CA PHE A 114 0.72 14.93 13.02
C PHE A 114 -0.72 15.03 13.55
N ILE A 115 -1.28 13.94 14.09
CA ILE A 115 -2.61 13.94 14.70
C ILE A 115 -2.67 14.90 15.89
N ALA A 116 -1.62 14.95 16.72
CA ALA A 116 -1.52 15.90 17.81
C ALA A 116 -1.51 17.35 17.30
N LEU A 117 -0.77 17.63 16.23
CA LEU A 117 -0.75 18.95 15.59
C LEU A 117 -2.13 19.35 15.06
N VAL A 118 -2.81 18.45 14.35
CA VAL A 118 -4.16 18.69 13.82
C VAL A 118 -5.14 19.01 14.97
N SER A 119 -5.05 18.25 16.06
CA SER A 119 -5.90 18.45 17.24
C SER A 119 -5.65 19.81 17.91
N ASP A 120 -4.38 20.21 18.06
CA ASP A 120 -4.00 21.51 18.62
C ASP A 120 -4.46 22.67 17.74
N VAL A 121 -4.28 22.57 16.41
CA VAL A 121 -4.74 23.58 15.45
C VAL A 121 -6.26 23.70 15.50
N LYS A 122 -6.99 22.59 15.52
CA LYS A 122 -8.46 22.59 15.66
C LYS A 122 -8.90 23.32 16.93
N ARG A 123 -8.25 23.03 18.06
CA ARG A 123 -8.52 23.70 19.33
C ARG A 123 -8.30 25.22 19.25
N LYS A 124 -7.16 25.66 18.71
CA LYS A 124 -6.84 27.09 18.54
C LYS A 124 -7.88 27.83 17.68
N ILE A 125 -8.36 27.20 16.61
CA ILE A 125 -9.42 27.77 15.75
C ILE A 125 -10.74 27.92 16.52
N LEU A 126 -11.10 26.94 17.36
CA LEU A 126 -12.34 26.99 18.14
C LEU A 126 -12.27 27.97 19.32
N GLU A 127 -11.07 28.24 19.84
CA GLU A 127 -10.82 29.15 20.97
C GLU A 127 -10.55 30.60 20.53
N SER A 128 -10.24 30.85 19.26
CA SER A 128 -10.02 32.21 18.75
C SER A 128 -11.35 32.97 18.61
N ALA A 129 -11.49 34.02 19.42
CA ALA A 129 -12.64 34.95 19.43
C ALA A 129 -12.63 35.95 18.26
#